data_AF-A0AAD6U9F0-F1
#
_entry.id   AF-A0AAD6U9F0-F1
#
_cell.length_a   1.000
_cell.length_b   1.000
_cell.length_c   1.000
_cell.angle_alpha   90.00
_cell.angle_beta   90.00
_cell.angle_gamma   90.00
#
_symmetry.space_group_name_H-M   'P 1'
#
loop_
_entity.id
_entity.type
_entity.pdbx_description
1 polymer ?
#
loop_
_entity_poly.entity_id
_entity_poly.type
_entity_poly.pdbx_seq_one_letter_code
_entity_poly.pdbx_strand_id
1 'polypeptide(L)'
;MHSYEECLGPPLMAALCALKDLEQFTHRATTTVRTEFGLHSLLRLAAAWPKLRVLHIAGDLETSHDVASLPPVTCKLQRVTLEACTANLEDLALLFAASSKSLKTLEMWTMAPGSLDAPIACVLPGLEVLRLGGCGHPSLAFIRDKLGAAPRLRTLQLGGGPDRTGRVRAALTTAMSDPALFCWLRQLEYPALALPEVEKAKPGKGKGKEKENALGMDGVNVGEAALLAVAAKRKIRASRAVDLEYTGEGGLRHSAEKWHKRAAAKKR
;
A
#
# COMPACT_ATOMS: atom_id res chain seq x y z
N MET A 1 -13.34 -17.84 -25.50
CA MET A 1 -13.09 -17.18 -24.19
C MET A 1 -12.87 -18.29 -23.19
N HIS A 2 -11.63 -18.61 -22.86
CA HIS A 2 -11.36 -19.51 -21.74
C HIS A 2 -11.75 -18.75 -20.48
N SER A 3 -12.71 -19.28 -19.74
CA SER A 3 -13.02 -18.76 -18.41
C SER A 3 -11.78 -19.01 -17.55
N TYR A 4 -11.27 -17.94 -16.96
CA TYR A 4 -10.05 -17.89 -16.14
C TYR A 4 -10.25 -18.57 -14.77
N GLU A 5 -11.07 -19.63 -14.72
CA GLU A 5 -11.76 -20.11 -13.51
C GLU A 5 -10.84 -20.85 -12.53
N GLU A 6 -9.64 -21.26 -12.93
CA GLU A 6 -8.74 -22.02 -12.08
C GLU A 6 -7.27 -21.76 -12.46
N CYS A 7 -6.70 -20.62 -12.08
CA CYS A 7 -5.27 -20.30 -12.34
C CYS A 7 -4.30 -21.41 -11.89
N LEU A 8 -4.72 -22.27 -10.96
CA LEU A 8 -3.96 -23.39 -10.43
C LEU A 8 -4.51 -24.77 -10.82
N GLY A 9 -5.63 -24.88 -11.54
CA GLY A 9 -6.31 -26.15 -11.86
C GLY A 9 -6.67 -27.02 -10.63
N PRO A 10 -7.55 -28.04 -10.76
CA PRO A 10 -7.94 -28.86 -9.60
C PRO A 10 -6.79 -29.69 -9.02
N PRO A 11 -5.91 -30.34 -9.82
CA PRO A 11 -4.81 -31.14 -9.29
C PRO A 11 -3.79 -30.34 -8.49
N LEU A 12 -3.34 -29.20 -9.02
CA LEU A 12 -2.35 -28.39 -8.34
C LEU A 12 -2.97 -27.64 -7.15
N MET A 13 -4.23 -27.20 -7.22
CA MET A 13 -4.95 -26.70 -6.03
C MET A 13 -5.02 -27.75 -4.92
N ALA A 14 -5.34 -29.02 -5.24
CA ALA A 14 -5.38 -30.10 -4.25
C ALA A 14 -4.00 -30.38 -3.64
N ALA A 15 -2.95 -30.45 -4.47
CA ALA A 15 -1.58 -30.65 -4.02
C ALA A 15 -1.11 -29.51 -3.09
N LEU A 16 -1.39 -28.26 -3.46
CA LEU A 16 -1.08 -27.09 -2.64
C LEU A 16 -1.86 -27.12 -1.32
N CYS A 17 -3.16 -27.42 -1.35
CA CYS A 17 -3.99 -27.54 -0.15
C CYS A 17 -3.51 -28.63 0.83
N ALA A 18 -2.78 -29.64 0.35
CA ALA A 18 -2.22 -30.70 1.17
C ALA A 18 -1.00 -30.27 1.99
N LEU A 19 -0.37 -29.12 1.67
CA LEU A 19 0.80 -28.58 2.37
C LEU A 19 0.43 -27.95 3.73
N LYS A 20 -0.01 -28.76 4.70
CA LYS A 20 -0.55 -28.29 6.00
C LYS A 20 0.44 -27.52 6.87
N ASP A 21 1.72 -27.78 6.68
CA ASP A 21 2.80 -27.17 7.45
C ASP A 21 3.38 -25.90 6.82
N LEU A 22 2.78 -25.39 5.74
CA LEU A 22 3.26 -24.19 5.08
C LEU A 22 3.11 -22.95 5.98
N GLU A 23 4.23 -22.31 6.31
CA GLU A 23 4.26 -21.08 7.12
C GLU A 23 4.38 -19.81 6.26
N GLN A 24 4.93 -19.95 5.05
CA GLN A 24 5.20 -18.83 4.15
C GLN A 24 4.81 -19.21 2.72
N PHE A 25 4.07 -18.33 2.06
CA PHE A 25 3.71 -18.49 0.66
C PHE A 25 4.04 -17.21 -0.11
N THR A 26 4.58 -17.37 -1.31
CA THR A 26 4.92 -16.26 -2.19
C THR A 26 4.58 -16.61 -3.62
N HIS A 27 3.69 -15.82 -4.22
CA HIS A 27 3.42 -15.79 -5.64
C HIS A 27 3.92 -14.46 -6.18
N ARG A 28 4.92 -14.49 -7.07
CA ARG A 28 5.48 -13.27 -7.71
C ARG A 28 5.23 -13.33 -9.20
N ALA A 29 4.71 -12.24 -9.76
CA ALA A 29 4.56 -12.07 -11.19
C ALA A 29 5.94 -12.06 -11.87
N THR A 30 6.14 -12.91 -12.86
CA THR A 30 7.32 -12.90 -13.72
C THR A 30 7.04 -12.08 -14.97
N THR A 31 7.53 -10.85 -15.02
CA THR A 31 7.79 -10.04 -16.23
C THR A 31 6.65 -9.74 -17.23
N THR A 32 5.44 -10.25 -17.08
CA THR A 32 4.32 -9.99 -18.01
C THR A 32 3.16 -9.25 -17.37
N VAL A 33 2.54 -8.38 -18.15
CA VAL A 33 1.31 -7.64 -17.86
C VAL A 33 0.23 -8.62 -17.39
N ARG A 34 -0.21 -8.45 -16.13
CA ARG A 34 -1.32 -9.16 -15.47
C ARG A 34 -1.09 -10.67 -15.24
N THR A 35 -0.47 -11.04 -14.12
CA THR A 35 -0.58 -12.41 -13.58
C THR A 35 -1.86 -12.50 -12.79
N GLU A 36 -2.83 -13.31 -13.22
CA GLU A 36 -4.07 -13.53 -12.49
C GLU A 36 -3.86 -14.66 -11.47
N PHE A 37 -4.11 -14.40 -10.19
CA PHE A 37 -4.07 -15.41 -9.12
C PHE A 37 -5.49 -15.78 -8.66
N GLY A 38 -6.37 -14.76 -8.61
CA GLY A 38 -7.77 -14.89 -8.22
C GLY A 38 -7.97 -14.95 -6.70
N LEU A 39 -8.95 -14.19 -6.20
CA LEU A 39 -9.27 -14.17 -4.76
C LEU A 39 -9.76 -15.53 -4.26
N HIS A 40 -10.54 -16.25 -5.06
CA HIS A 40 -11.08 -17.57 -4.69
C HIS A 40 -9.97 -18.59 -4.40
N SER A 41 -8.95 -18.66 -5.26
CA SER A 41 -7.76 -19.48 -5.06
C SER A 41 -7.03 -19.10 -3.78
N LEU A 42 -6.85 -17.80 -3.55
CA LEU A 42 -6.18 -17.28 -2.36
C LEU A 42 -6.88 -17.69 -1.07
N LEU A 43 -8.20 -17.48 -0.99
CA LEU A 43 -8.99 -17.82 0.18
C LEU A 43 -8.99 -19.33 0.44
N ARG A 44 -9.14 -20.15 -0.60
CA ARG A 44 -9.10 -21.62 -0.48
C ARG A 44 -7.76 -22.12 0.07
N LEU A 45 -6.66 -21.58 -0.45
CA LEU A 45 -5.32 -21.92 0.04
C LEU A 45 -5.08 -21.44 1.47
N ALA A 46 -5.45 -20.19 1.79
CA ALA A 46 -5.31 -19.63 3.13
C ALA A 46 -6.15 -20.38 4.18
N ALA A 47 -7.32 -20.90 3.79
CA ALA A 47 -8.13 -21.78 4.64
C ALA A 47 -7.49 -23.17 4.83
N ALA A 48 -6.79 -23.68 3.82
CA ALA A 48 -6.14 -25.00 3.87
C ALA A 48 -4.83 -25.03 4.67
N TRP A 49 -4.19 -23.87 4.89
CA TRP A 49 -2.86 -23.73 5.52
C TRP A 49 -2.91 -23.10 6.91
N PRO A 50 -3.25 -23.84 7.98
CA PRO A 50 -3.45 -23.30 9.33
C PRO A 50 -2.16 -22.67 9.93
N LYS A 51 -0.99 -23.12 9.47
CA LYS A 51 0.31 -22.60 9.93
C LYS A 51 0.80 -21.38 9.16
N LEU A 52 0.10 -20.94 8.11
CA LEU A 52 0.50 -19.77 7.32
C LEU A 52 0.60 -18.51 8.20
N ARG A 53 1.73 -17.80 8.09
CA ARG A 53 2.02 -16.54 8.80
C ARG A 53 2.44 -15.43 7.84
N VAL A 54 3.12 -15.76 6.76
CA VAL A 54 3.64 -14.80 5.79
C VAL A 54 3.06 -15.09 4.42
N LEU A 55 2.41 -14.09 3.83
CA LEU A 55 1.79 -14.19 2.53
C LEU A 55 2.27 -13.04 1.65
N HIS A 56 2.74 -13.37 0.45
CA HIS A 56 3.02 -12.39 -0.59
C HIS A 56 2.35 -12.83 -1.89
N ILE A 57 1.37 -12.06 -2.38
CA ILE A 57 0.76 -12.28 -3.68
C ILE A 57 1.02 -11.04 -4.55
N ALA A 58 1.68 -11.24 -5.68
CA ALA A 58 1.68 -10.29 -6.78
C ALA A 58 0.78 -10.83 -7.89
N GLY A 59 -0.20 -10.04 -8.32
CA GLY A 59 -1.15 -10.43 -9.36
C GLY A 59 -2.56 -9.96 -9.09
N ASP A 60 -3.39 -10.04 -10.13
CA ASP A 60 -4.80 -9.70 -10.05
C ASP A 60 -5.56 -10.73 -9.20
N LEU A 61 -6.48 -10.22 -8.39
CA LEU A 61 -7.31 -10.98 -7.47
C LEU A 61 -8.78 -10.99 -7.93
N GLU A 62 -9.02 -10.88 -9.25
CA GLU A 62 -10.35 -10.74 -9.82
C GLU A 62 -11.32 -11.79 -9.24
N THR A 63 -12.49 -11.32 -8.82
CA THR A 63 -13.53 -12.11 -8.16
C THR A 63 -14.49 -12.62 -9.22
N SER A 64 -14.32 -13.85 -9.68
CA SER A 64 -15.22 -14.49 -10.65
C SER A 64 -16.30 -15.38 -10.00
N HIS A 65 -16.23 -15.63 -8.69
CA HIS A 65 -17.05 -16.65 -8.03
C HIS A 65 -17.60 -16.21 -6.68
N ASP A 66 -18.72 -16.84 -6.28
CA ASP A 66 -19.31 -16.70 -4.95
C ASP A 66 -18.35 -17.23 -3.87
N VAL A 67 -17.70 -16.31 -3.18
CA VAL A 67 -16.78 -16.58 -2.07
C VAL A 67 -17.51 -17.06 -0.81
N ALA A 68 -18.84 -17.00 -0.74
CA ALA A 68 -19.62 -17.45 0.42
C ALA A 68 -19.54 -18.98 0.64
N SER A 69 -19.25 -19.74 -0.42
CA SER A 69 -19.13 -21.21 -0.36
C SER A 69 -17.78 -21.71 0.15
N LEU A 70 -16.79 -20.82 0.30
CA LEU A 70 -15.44 -21.19 0.70
C LEU A 70 -15.35 -21.46 2.22
N PRO A 71 -14.51 -22.42 2.65
CA PRO A 71 -14.23 -22.61 4.06
C PRO A 71 -13.57 -21.33 4.64
N PRO A 72 -13.86 -20.99 5.90
CA PRO A 72 -13.32 -19.79 6.52
C PRO A 72 -11.80 -19.86 6.65
N VAL A 73 -11.13 -18.74 6.43
CA VAL A 73 -9.69 -18.62 6.64
C VAL A 73 -9.37 -18.68 8.14
N THR A 74 -8.62 -19.70 8.56
CA THR A 74 -8.28 -19.96 9.96
C THR A 74 -6.85 -19.59 10.35
N CYS A 75 -6.00 -19.30 9.36
CA CYS A 75 -4.60 -18.99 9.62
C CYS A 75 -4.44 -17.60 10.28
N LYS A 76 -3.45 -17.51 11.18
CA LYS A 76 -3.12 -16.28 11.92
C LYS A 76 -1.99 -15.54 11.22
N LEU A 77 -2.31 -14.85 10.13
CA LEU A 77 -1.35 -14.09 9.34
C LEU A 77 -0.65 -13.04 10.21
N GLN A 78 0.64 -12.86 9.97
CA GLN A 78 1.50 -11.87 10.62
C GLN A 78 2.02 -10.82 9.65
N ARG A 79 2.28 -11.21 8.41
CA ARG A 79 2.72 -10.30 7.34
C ARG A 79 2.03 -10.65 6.04
N VAL A 80 1.43 -9.64 5.42
CA VAL A 80 0.75 -9.75 4.12
C VAL A 80 1.25 -8.66 3.20
N THR A 81 1.66 -9.05 2.00
CA THR A 81 2.03 -8.15 0.90
C THR A 81 1.19 -8.50 -0.31
N LEU A 82 0.42 -7.53 -0.80
CA LEU A 82 -0.41 -7.65 -2.00
C LEU A 82 0.10 -6.63 -3.03
N GLU A 83 0.52 -7.09 -4.20
CA GLU A 83 1.07 -6.28 -5.29
C GLU A 83 0.22 -6.46 -6.56
N ALA A 84 0.02 -5.39 -7.32
CA ALA A 84 -0.69 -5.39 -8.60
C ALA A 84 -2.14 -5.92 -8.54
N CYS A 85 -2.85 -5.68 -7.43
CA CYS A 85 -4.26 -6.05 -7.31
C CYS A 85 -5.14 -5.04 -8.07
N THR A 86 -6.06 -5.53 -8.90
CA THR A 86 -7.02 -4.69 -9.67
C THR A 86 -8.49 -5.03 -9.40
N ALA A 87 -8.76 -6.00 -8.53
CA ALA A 87 -10.09 -6.49 -8.17
C ALA A 87 -10.79 -5.73 -7.03
N ASN A 88 -12.11 -5.95 -6.85
CA ASN A 88 -12.84 -5.42 -5.70
C ASN A 88 -12.19 -5.89 -4.39
N LEU A 89 -11.66 -4.92 -3.63
CA LEU A 89 -10.82 -5.18 -2.47
C LEU A 89 -11.63 -5.45 -1.20
N GLU A 90 -12.95 -5.22 -1.19
CA GLU A 90 -13.78 -5.37 0.01
C GLU A 90 -13.77 -6.81 0.54
N ASP A 91 -13.78 -7.79 -0.37
CA ASP A 91 -13.76 -9.22 -0.04
C ASP A 91 -12.43 -9.69 0.55
N LEU A 92 -11.37 -8.86 0.52
CA LEU A 92 -10.11 -9.16 1.23
C LEU A 92 -10.32 -9.24 2.76
N ALA A 93 -11.40 -8.69 3.29
CA ALA A 93 -11.74 -8.88 4.69
C ALA A 93 -11.84 -10.38 5.08
N LEU A 94 -12.28 -11.24 4.15
CA LEU A 94 -12.37 -12.69 4.35
C LEU A 94 -11.01 -13.33 4.59
N LEU A 95 -9.96 -12.84 3.92
CA LEU A 95 -8.58 -13.32 4.13
C LEU A 95 -8.09 -13.05 5.55
N PHE A 96 -8.62 -12.01 6.19
CA PHE A 96 -8.17 -11.54 7.49
C PHE A 96 -9.02 -12.01 8.67
N ALA A 97 -10.05 -12.83 8.45
CA ALA A 97 -11.03 -13.22 9.46
C ALA A 97 -10.41 -13.70 10.78
N ALA A 98 -9.35 -14.53 10.72
CA ALA A 98 -8.64 -15.05 11.89
C ALA A 98 -7.40 -14.23 12.32
N SER A 99 -7.12 -13.11 11.65
CA SER A 99 -5.84 -12.40 11.76
C SER A 99 -5.90 -11.05 12.50
N SER A 100 -7.06 -10.70 13.08
CA SER A 100 -7.31 -9.38 13.68
C SER A 100 -6.25 -8.91 14.70
N LYS A 101 -5.74 -9.83 15.52
CA LYS A 101 -4.72 -9.55 16.55
C LYS A 101 -3.30 -10.00 16.17
N SER A 102 -3.16 -10.80 15.11
CA SER A 102 -1.88 -11.38 14.71
C SER A 102 -1.20 -10.62 13.59
N LEU A 103 -1.96 -9.96 12.71
CA LEU A 103 -1.39 -9.27 11.55
C LEU A 103 -0.67 -8.01 12.00
N LYS A 104 0.65 -8.00 11.86
CA LYS A 104 1.52 -6.88 12.25
C LYS A 104 1.85 -5.98 11.07
N THR A 105 1.98 -6.56 9.88
CA THR A 105 2.37 -5.82 8.68
C THR A 105 1.40 -6.10 7.55
N LEU A 106 0.78 -5.04 7.03
CA LEU A 106 -0.02 -5.07 5.81
C LEU A 106 0.57 -4.09 4.82
N GLU A 107 0.94 -4.60 3.66
CA GLU A 107 1.45 -3.83 2.53
C GLU A 107 0.58 -4.13 1.30
N MET A 108 -0.01 -3.10 0.69
CA MET A 108 -0.87 -3.25 -0.48
C MET A 108 -0.54 -2.19 -1.54
N TRP A 109 -0.23 -2.65 -2.74
CA TRP A 109 0.01 -1.83 -3.93
C TRP A 109 -1.05 -2.19 -4.95
N THR A 110 -2.11 -1.41 -5.00
CA THR A 110 -3.33 -1.74 -5.74
C THR A 110 -3.68 -0.59 -6.68
N MET A 111 -4.18 -0.94 -7.86
CA MET A 111 -4.80 0.01 -8.80
C MET A 111 -6.31 -0.18 -8.86
N ALA A 112 -6.86 -1.01 -7.96
CA ALA A 112 -8.24 -1.42 -8.02
C ALA A 112 -9.21 -0.32 -7.57
N PRO A 113 -10.44 -0.28 -8.13
CA PRO A 113 -11.55 0.45 -7.54
C PRO A 113 -12.07 -0.27 -6.29
N GLY A 114 -12.69 0.47 -5.36
CA GLY A 114 -13.37 -0.09 -4.18
C GLY A 114 -12.67 0.21 -2.85
N SER A 115 -13.38 0.11 -1.72
CA SER A 115 -12.87 0.56 -0.42
C SER A 115 -11.95 -0.44 0.27
N LEU A 116 -10.79 0.02 0.76
CA LEU A 116 -9.93 -0.75 1.67
C LEU A 116 -10.28 -0.60 3.15
N ASP A 117 -11.26 0.23 3.49
CA ASP A 117 -11.56 0.55 4.88
C ASP A 117 -11.99 -0.68 5.68
N ALA A 118 -12.84 -1.53 5.10
CA ALA A 118 -13.32 -2.75 5.77
C ALA A 118 -12.20 -3.80 5.97
N PRO A 119 -11.43 -4.19 4.95
CA PRO A 119 -10.26 -5.07 5.13
C PRO A 119 -9.27 -4.55 6.17
N ILE A 120 -8.95 -3.26 6.14
CA ILE A 120 -8.02 -2.64 7.11
C ILE A 120 -8.62 -2.66 8.52
N ALA A 121 -9.92 -2.36 8.67
CA ALA A 121 -10.60 -2.37 9.96
C ALA A 121 -10.51 -3.71 10.68
N CYS A 122 -10.62 -4.83 9.94
CA CYS A 122 -10.53 -6.19 10.50
C CYS A 122 -9.20 -6.44 11.23
N VAL A 123 -8.11 -5.83 10.77
CA VAL A 123 -6.74 -6.09 11.24
C VAL A 123 -6.14 -4.96 12.06
N LEU A 124 -6.83 -3.83 12.14
CA LEU A 124 -6.39 -2.64 12.86
C LEU A 124 -5.94 -2.89 14.32
N PRO A 125 -6.58 -3.79 15.11
CA PRO A 125 -6.16 -4.05 16.48
C PRO A 125 -4.74 -4.63 16.62
N GLY A 126 -4.28 -5.40 15.64
CA GLY A 126 -2.96 -6.04 15.62
C GLY A 126 -1.89 -5.25 14.86
N LEU A 127 -2.31 -4.33 13.99
CA LEU A 127 -1.45 -3.75 12.96
C LEU A 127 -0.40 -2.78 13.52
N GLU A 128 0.86 -3.02 13.16
CA GLU A 128 2.01 -2.19 13.54
C GLU A 128 2.52 -1.36 12.35
N VAL A 129 2.43 -1.91 11.13
CA VAL A 129 2.90 -1.29 9.89
C VAL A 129 1.80 -1.40 8.84
N LEU A 130 1.37 -0.24 8.32
CA LEU A 130 0.47 -0.14 7.18
C LEU A 130 1.18 0.60 6.05
N ARG A 131 1.25 -0.02 4.88
CA ARG A 131 1.77 0.58 3.66
C ARG A 131 0.76 0.41 2.54
N LEU A 132 0.31 1.51 1.98
CA LEU A 132 -0.65 1.54 0.90
C LEU A 132 -0.08 2.36 -0.24
N GLY A 133 -0.22 1.86 -1.46
CA GLY A 133 0.22 2.52 -2.68
C GLY A 133 -0.69 2.23 -3.87
N GLY A 134 -0.52 3.04 -4.92
CA GLY A 134 -1.26 2.90 -6.18
C GLY A 134 -2.73 3.34 -6.16
N CYS A 135 -3.30 3.68 -5.00
CA CYS A 135 -4.72 3.97 -4.85
C CYS A 135 -5.02 5.13 -3.88
N GLY A 136 -6.23 5.70 -3.96
CA GLY A 136 -6.69 6.82 -3.12
C GLY A 136 -7.21 6.41 -1.73
N HIS A 137 -6.72 5.30 -1.17
CA HIS A 137 -7.17 4.73 0.11
C HIS A 137 -6.16 4.96 1.25
N PRO A 138 -6.59 4.84 2.51
CA PRO A 138 -7.97 4.64 2.96
C PRO A 138 -8.81 5.91 2.82
N SER A 139 -10.12 5.81 3.01
CA SER A 139 -11.00 6.98 2.88
C SER A 139 -10.64 8.07 3.89
N LEU A 140 -10.94 9.34 3.56
CA LEU A 140 -10.66 10.46 4.46
C LEU A 140 -11.38 10.33 5.81
N ALA A 141 -12.59 9.75 5.82
CA ALA A 141 -13.33 9.45 7.04
C ALA A 141 -12.58 8.39 7.86
N PHE A 142 -12.13 7.30 7.22
CA PHE A 142 -11.38 6.26 7.90
C PHE A 142 -10.07 6.76 8.52
N ILE A 143 -9.34 7.64 7.82
CA ILE A 143 -8.13 8.29 8.36
C ILE A 143 -8.44 9.04 9.66
N ARG A 144 -9.53 9.84 9.66
CA ARG A 144 -9.92 10.68 10.79
C ARG A 144 -10.46 9.87 11.96
N ASP A 145 -11.31 8.89 11.67
CA ASP A 145 -12.19 8.31 12.69
C ASP A 145 -11.72 6.95 13.20
N LYS A 146 -10.92 6.21 12.41
CA LYS A 146 -10.53 4.83 12.74
C LYS A 146 -9.03 4.61 12.76
N LEU A 147 -8.32 5.01 11.72
CA LEU A 147 -6.90 4.70 11.57
C LEU A 147 -6.05 5.25 12.72
N GLY A 148 -6.38 6.45 13.20
CA GLY A 148 -5.73 7.07 14.35
C GLY A 148 -5.92 6.30 15.66
N ALA A 149 -7.02 5.57 15.81
CA ALA A 149 -7.31 4.80 17.03
C ALA A 149 -6.59 3.44 17.07
N ALA A 150 -5.79 3.10 16.05
CA ALA A 150 -5.06 1.85 16.00
C ALA A 150 -4.07 1.73 17.17
N PRO A 151 -4.21 0.73 18.07
CA PRO A 151 -3.50 0.69 19.35
C PRO A 151 -2.02 0.33 19.22
N ARG A 152 -1.56 -0.06 18.02
CA ARG A 152 -0.21 -0.56 17.78
C ARG A 152 0.47 0.04 16.55
N LEU A 153 -0.23 0.88 15.78
CA LEU A 153 0.27 1.40 14.51
C LEU A 153 1.46 2.34 14.75
N ARG A 154 2.64 1.91 14.29
CA ARG A 154 3.93 2.63 14.43
C ARG A 154 4.38 3.27 13.13
N THR A 155 4.10 2.62 12.02
CA THR A 155 4.47 3.09 10.68
C THR A 155 3.23 3.15 9.80
N LEU A 156 2.96 4.34 9.26
CA LEU A 156 1.93 4.56 8.26
C LEU A 156 2.58 5.14 7.02
N GLN A 157 2.42 4.46 5.89
CA GLN A 157 2.83 4.95 4.59
C GLN A 157 1.61 4.95 3.68
N LEU A 158 1.21 6.14 3.26
CA LEU A 158 0.19 6.38 2.26
C LEU A 158 0.91 6.99 1.05
N GLY A 159 1.14 6.17 0.02
CA GLY A 159 1.63 6.58 -1.27
C GLY A 159 0.58 6.31 -2.36
N GLY A 160 0.87 6.70 -3.60
CA GLY A 160 -0.02 6.45 -4.74
C GLY A 160 -0.33 7.72 -5.51
N GLY A 161 -1.57 7.86 -5.97
CA GLY A 161 -1.97 9.03 -6.75
C GLY A 161 -1.67 10.35 -6.02
N PRO A 162 -1.29 11.42 -6.74
CA PRO A 162 -0.89 12.67 -6.12
C PRO A 162 -2.05 13.30 -5.35
N ASP A 163 -1.84 13.65 -4.07
CA ASP A 163 -2.79 14.43 -3.26
C ASP A 163 -2.75 15.91 -3.68
N ARG A 164 -3.28 16.18 -4.89
CA ARG A 164 -3.33 17.50 -5.54
C ARG A 164 -4.04 18.55 -4.68
N THR A 165 -5.09 18.14 -3.99
CA THR A 165 -5.96 19.04 -3.22
C THR A 165 -5.58 19.12 -1.74
N GLY A 166 -4.61 18.32 -1.29
CA GLY A 166 -4.20 18.29 0.12
C GLY A 166 -5.21 17.66 1.06
N ARG A 167 -6.20 16.92 0.55
CA ARG A 167 -7.30 16.38 1.36
C ARG A 167 -6.82 15.26 2.28
N VAL A 168 -5.91 14.41 1.80
CA VAL A 168 -5.30 13.35 2.63
C VAL A 168 -4.43 13.98 3.71
N ARG A 169 -3.58 14.96 3.34
CA ARG A 169 -2.76 15.71 4.30
C ARG A 169 -3.61 16.45 5.34
N ALA A 170 -4.73 17.04 4.95
CA ALA A 170 -5.66 17.70 5.88
C ALA A 170 -6.36 16.70 6.83
N ALA A 171 -6.77 15.53 6.34
CA ALA A 171 -7.35 14.47 7.17
C ALA A 171 -6.33 13.96 8.20
N LEU A 172 -5.09 13.71 7.79
CA LEU A 172 -3.99 13.35 8.69
C LEU A 172 -3.72 14.45 9.73
N THR A 173 -3.66 15.71 9.30
CA THR A 173 -3.43 16.85 10.19
C THR A 173 -4.52 16.94 11.26
N THR A 174 -5.78 16.81 10.85
CA THR A 174 -6.94 16.83 11.76
C THR A 174 -6.84 15.71 12.79
N ALA A 175 -6.63 14.48 12.34
CA ALA A 175 -6.53 13.31 13.21
C ALA A 175 -5.34 13.40 14.17
N MET A 176 -4.17 13.83 13.71
CA MET A 176 -2.97 13.96 14.54
C MET A 176 -3.03 15.11 15.54
N SER A 177 -3.92 16.09 15.30
CA SER A 177 -4.16 17.18 16.24
C SER A 177 -4.90 16.73 17.50
N ASP A 178 -5.63 15.61 17.43
CA ASP A 178 -6.21 14.95 18.59
C ASP A 178 -5.13 14.14 19.37
N PRO A 179 -4.84 14.47 20.64
CA PRO A 179 -3.90 13.73 21.47
C PRO A 179 -4.24 12.25 21.66
N ALA A 180 -5.52 11.87 21.58
CA ALA A 180 -5.99 10.49 21.77
C ALA A 180 -5.75 9.59 20.55
N LEU A 181 -5.50 10.18 19.38
CA LEU A 181 -5.24 9.45 18.13
C LEU A 181 -3.74 9.40 17.83
N PHE A 182 -3.32 8.39 17.07
CA PHE A 182 -1.94 8.14 16.64
C PHE A 182 -0.91 8.13 17.77
N CYS A 183 -1.28 7.66 18.97
CA CYS A 183 -0.41 7.60 20.15
C CYS A 183 0.91 6.84 19.93
N TRP A 184 0.85 5.79 19.11
CA TRP A 184 1.98 4.90 18.82
C TRP A 184 2.70 5.20 17.51
N LEU A 185 2.18 6.13 16.70
CA LEU A 185 2.77 6.44 15.41
C LEU A 185 4.16 7.06 15.62
N ARG A 186 5.13 6.62 14.84
CA ARG A 186 6.53 7.10 14.87
C ARG A 186 7.03 7.52 13.50
N GLN A 187 6.52 6.89 12.45
CA GLN A 187 6.86 7.20 11.07
C GLN A 187 5.59 7.39 10.25
N LEU A 188 5.53 8.52 9.54
CA LEU A 188 4.49 8.86 8.59
C LEU A 188 5.12 9.15 7.23
N GLU A 189 4.69 8.44 6.22
CA GLU A 189 4.91 8.78 4.82
C GLU A 189 3.58 9.16 4.18
N TYR A 190 3.47 10.37 3.66
CA TYR A 190 2.21 10.94 3.14
C TYR A 190 2.30 11.24 1.64
N PRO A 191 1.18 11.19 0.89
CA PRO A 191 1.19 11.47 -0.54
C PRO A 191 1.52 12.95 -0.78
N ALA A 192 2.32 13.21 -1.80
CA ALA A 192 2.74 14.54 -2.21
C ALA A 192 2.66 14.67 -3.74
N LEU A 193 2.64 15.89 -4.25
CA LEU A 193 2.90 16.13 -5.66
C LEU A 193 4.38 15.88 -5.92
N ALA A 194 4.68 15.07 -6.95
CA ALA A 194 6.02 15.00 -7.50
C ALA A 194 6.45 16.43 -7.86
N LEU A 195 7.61 16.86 -7.37
CA LEU A 195 8.21 18.08 -7.88
C LEU A 195 8.40 17.87 -9.39
N PRO A 196 8.03 18.83 -10.26
CA PRO A 196 8.48 18.76 -11.64
C PRO A 196 9.98 18.56 -11.59
N GLU A 197 10.50 17.56 -12.32
CA GLU A 197 11.94 17.45 -12.50
C GLU A 197 12.41 18.84 -12.92
N VAL A 198 13.30 19.43 -12.12
CA VAL A 198 14.08 20.56 -12.63
C VAL A 198 14.91 19.92 -13.73
N GLU A 199 14.38 19.91 -14.95
CA GLU A 199 15.16 19.66 -16.14
C GLU A 199 16.32 20.63 -16.01
N LYS A 200 17.50 20.10 -15.69
CA LYS A 200 18.73 20.87 -15.80
C LYS A 200 18.79 21.22 -17.27
N ALA A 201 18.41 22.45 -17.61
CA ALA A 201 18.56 23.01 -18.93
C ALA A 201 19.96 22.61 -19.40
N LYS A 202 20.02 21.80 -20.46
CA LYS A 202 21.29 21.53 -21.13
C LYS A 202 21.89 22.90 -21.44
N PRO A 203 23.18 23.15 -21.16
CA PRO A 203 23.80 24.43 -21.44
C PRO A 203 23.96 24.56 -22.97
N GLY A 204 22.87 24.92 -23.64
CA GLY A 204 22.81 25.28 -25.05
C GLY A 204 22.92 26.79 -25.14
N LYS A 205 23.97 27.25 -25.83
CA LYS A 205 24.20 28.66 -26.17
C LYS A 205 22.96 29.26 -26.86
N GLY A 206 22.18 30.03 -26.13
CA GLY A 206 21.07 30.80 -26.66
C GLY A 206 20.76 31.96 -25.71
N LYS A 207 21.17 33.16 -26.11
CA LYS A 207 20.75 34.40 -25.44
C LYS A 207 19.24 34.58 -25.66
N GLY A 208 18.48 34.78 -24.60
CA GLY A 208 17.20 35.49 -24.66
C GLY A 208 16.02 34.77 -24.04
N LYS A 209 15.43 35.44 -23.05
CA LYS A 209 14.15 35.21 -22.36
C LYS A 209 14.17 34.17 -21.25
N GLU A 210 14.59 34.66 -20.08
CA GLU A 210 13.88 34.41 -18.83
C GLU A 210 12.36 34.31 -19.09
N LYS A 211 11.83 33.12 -18.92
CA LYS A 211 10.50 32.99 -18.31
C LYS A 211 10.77 32.50 -16.91
N GLU A 212 10.78 33.45 -15.99
CA GLU A 212 10.36 33.24 -14.62
C GLU A 212 9.05 32.43 -14.65
N ASN A 213 9.15 31.12 -14.48
CA ASN A 213 8.09 30.39 -13.79
C ASN A 213 8.43 30.41 -12.30
N ALA A 214 8.57 31.62 -11.76
CA ALA A 214 8.27 31.92 -10.37
C ALA A 214 6.74 31.95 -10.20
N LEU A 215 6.07 30.86 -10.59
CA LEU A 215 4.78 30.53 -10.01
C LEU A 215 5.10 30.03 -8.61
N GLY A 216 4.66 30.78 -7.61
CA GLY A 216 5.08 30.67 -6.20
C GLY A 216 5.32 29.23 -5.73
N MET A 217 6.51 29.00 -5.18
CA MET A 217 6.83 27.76 -4.48
C MET A 217 6.01 27.58 -3.19
N ASP A 218 5.27 28.61 -2.77
CA ASP A 218 4.14 28.53 -1.85
C ASP A 218 2.91 27.93 -2.57
N GLY A 219 2.88 26.61 -2.76
CA GLY A 219 1.69 25.99 -3.38
C GLY A 219 1.82 24.55 -3.84
N VAL A 220 3.03 23.98 -3.87
CA VAL A 220 3.26 22.67 -4.51
C VAL A 220 2.72 21.50 -3.67
N ASN A 221 2.42 21.69 -2.38
CA ASN A 221 1.79 20.66 -1.54
C ASN A 221 0.84 21.27 -0.50
N VAL A 222 -0.39 21.59 -0.93
CA VAL A 222 -1.44 22.17 -0.06
C VAL A 222 -1.56 21.36 1.24
N GLY A 223 -1.49 22.03 2.39
CA GLY A 223 -1.63 21.42 3.72
C GLY A 223 -0.39 20.74 4.29
N GLU A 224 0.74 20.68 3.57
CA GLU A 224 1.96 20.02 4.04
C GLU A 224 2.57 20.70 5.28
N ALA A 225 2.67 22.02 5.28
CA ALA A 225 3.26 22.76 6.41
C ALA A 225 2.52 22.48 7.73
N ALA A 226 1.18 22.44 7.68
CA ALA A 226 0.35 22.12 8.83
C ALA A 226 0.56 20.68 9.31
N LEU A 227 0.61 19.70 8.39
CA LEU A 227 0.88 18.30 8.72
C LEU A 227 2.26 18.14 9.39
N LEU A 228 3.30 18.75 8.82
CA LEU A 228 4.65 18.68 9.36
C LEU A 228 4.76 19.35 10.73
N ALA A 229 4.08 20.47 10.95
CA ALA A 229 4.05 21.13 12.26
C ALA A 229 3.41 20.24 13.34
N VAL A 230 2.27 19.60 13.03
CA VAL A 230 1.61 18.67 13.96
C VAL A 230 2.47 17.43 14.19
N ALA A 231 3.05 16.84 13.15
CA ALA A 231 3.94 15.69 13.27
C ALA A 231 5.17 16.02 14.15
N ALA A 232 5.80 17.18 13.96
CA ALA A 232 6.92 17.63 14.76
C ALA A 232 6.55 17.80 16.24
N LYS A 233 5.41 18.43 16.54
CA LYS A 233 4.88 18.55 17.91
C LYS A 233 4.68 17.19 18.58
N ARG A 234 4.30 16.19 17.79
CA ARG A 234 4.08 14.79 18.21
C ARG A 234 5.35 13.92 18.17
N LYS A 235 6.51 14.46 17.78
CA LYS A 235 7.77 13.72 17.57
C LYS A 235 7.64 12.56 16.57
N ILE A 236 6.82 12.73 15.53
CA ILE A 236 6.60 11.77 14.45
C ILE A 236 7.51 12.16 13.29
N ARG A 237 8.29 11.20 12.78
CA ARG A 237 9.10 11.40 11.58
C ARG A 237 8.16 11.39 10.37
N ALA A 238 7.90 12.56 9.81
CA ALA A 238 7.07 12.72 8.63
C ALA A 238 7.94 13.02 7.39
N SER A 239 7.68 12.33 6.30
CA SER A 239 8.31 12.57 5.00
C SER A 239 7.30 12.34 3.88
N ARG A 240 7.54 12.93 2.72
CA ARG A 240 6.78 12.62 1.51
C ARG A 240 6.99 11.15 1.16
N ALA A 241 5.91 10.44 0.84
CA ALA A 241 6.02 9.14 0.21
C ALA A 241 6.73 9.31 -1.14
N VAL A 242 7.69 8.43 -1.43
CA VAL A 242 8.22 8.34 -2.78
C VAL A 242 7.16 7.60 -3.58
N ASP A 243 6.52 8.27 -4.53
CA ASP A 243 5.55 7.63 -5.43
C ASP A 243 6.23 6.43 -6.08
N LEU A 244 5.77 5.24 -5.71
CA LEU A 244 6.13 4.00 -6.36
C LEU A 244 5.06 3.79 -7.42
N GLU A 245 5.28 4.40 -8.59
CA GLU A 245 4.50 4.06 -9.77
C GLU A 245 4.77 2.58 -10.12
N TYR A 246 3.72 1.77 -10.08
CA TYR A 246 3.73 0.50 -10.78
C TYR A 246 3.43 0.82 -12.24
N THR A 247 4.46 1.06 -13.05
CA THR A 247 4.25 1.27 -14.48
C THR A 247 3.70 -0.02 -15.08
N GLY A 248 2.69 0.09 -15.93
CA GLY A 248 1.96 -1.05 -16.53
C GLY A 248 2.83 -2.04 -17.32
N GLU A 249 4.11 -1.73 -17.53
CA GLU A 249 5.14 -2.59 -18.13
C GLU A 249 6.00 -3.29 -17.08
N GLY A 250 5.39 -4.03 -16.14
CA GLY A 250 6.12 -4.98 -15.27
C GLY A 250 7.28 -4.38 -14.44
N GLY A 251 7.25 -3.07 -14.17
CA GLY A 251 8.35 -2.32 -13.58
C GLY A 251 8.45 -2.50 -12.07
N LEU A 252 9.26 -3.48 -11.64
CA LEU A 252 9.74 -3.63 -10.28
C LEU A 252 10.16 -2.29 -9.64
N ARG A 253 9.69 -2.09 -8.39
CA ARG A 253 10.27 -1.26 -7.31
C ARG A 253 11.40 -0.32 -7.76
N HIS A 254 11.07 0.90 -8.14
CA HIS A 254 12.02 2.00 -7.99
C HIS A 254 11.93 2.56 -6.57
N SER A 255 12.41 1.77 -5.60
CA SER A 255 12.84 2.37 -4.34
C SER A 255 13.94 3.37 -4.68
N ALA A 256 13.85 4.57 -4.11
CA ALA A 256 14.89 5.60 -4.21
C ALA A 256 16.22 5.19 -3.53
N GLU A 257 16.55 3.89 -3.41
CA GLU A 257 17.87 3.41 -3.01
C GLU A 257 18.98 3.85 -4.00
N LYS A 258 18.64 4.25 -5.23
CA LYS A 258 19.60 4.86 -6.16
C LYS A 258 20.01 6.29 -5.77
N TRP A 259 19.23 7.02 -4.96
CA TRP A 259 19.56 8.39 -4.57
C TRP A 259 20.52 8.45 -3.37
N HIS A 260 20.31 7.61 -2.34
CA HIS A 260 21.24 7.58 -1.20
C HIS A 260 22.62 6.99 -1.55
N LYS A 261 22.70 6.01 -2.46
CA LYS A 261 23.99 5.46 -2.92
C LYS A 261 24.78 6.43 -3.81
N ARG A 262 24.12 7.32 -4.57
CA ARG A 262 24.80 8.37 -5.37
C ARG A 262 25.23 9.59 -4.54
N ALA A 263 24.52 9.92 -3.46
CA ALA A 263 24.94 10.99 -2.54
C ALA A 263 26.15 10.56 -1.66
N ALA A 264 26.23 9.28 -1.29
CA ALA A 264 27.36 8.74 -0.53
C ALA A 264 28.62 8.51 -1.38
N ALA A 265 28.47 8.20 -2.67
CA ALA A 265 29.60 7.97 -3.59
C ALA A 265 30.26 9.25 -4.14
N LYS A 266 29.70 10.44 -3.84
CA LYS A 266 30.26 11.75 -4.24
C LYS A 266 31.04 12.47 -3.14
N LYS A 267 31.28 11.81 -2.00
CA LYS A 267 32.12 12.31 -0.90
C LYS A 267 33.35 11.42 -0.64
N ARG A 268 33.90 10.81 -1.69
CA ARG A 268 35.23 10.21 -1.66
C ARG A 268 36.03 10.73 -2.84
#